data_AF-A0A5C0SGB3-F1
#
_entry.id   AF-A0A5C0SGB3-F1
#
_cell.length_a   1.000
_cell.length_b   1.000
_cell.length_c   1.000
_cell.angle_alpha   90.00
_cell.angle_beta   90.00
_cell.angle_gamma   90.00
#
_symmetry.space_group_name_H-M   'P 1'
#
loop_
_entity.id
_entity.type
_entity.pdbx_description
1 polymer ?
#
loop_
_entity_poly.entity_id
_entity_poly.type
_entity_poly.pdbx_seq_one_letter_code
_entity_poly.pdbx_strand_id
1 'polypeptide(L)'
;MNEVKDQECYKCVIDMINTMGIDSTDDYLKQELRDITKDVACIRERITDMKNSIFGETNSDELNHLKYDIEDAQKLLNNVLKKLEIADKRYIFFKEYTRNKINSCY
;
A
#
# COMPACT_ATOMS: atom_id res chain seq x y z
N MET A 1 15.16 3.20 14.83
CA MET A 1 14.46 2.02 14.24
C MET A 1 13.95 2.27 12.81
N ASN A 2 14.01 3.50 12.27
CA ASN A 2 13.62 3.80 10.87
C ASN A 2 14.77 3.63 9.87
N GLU A 3 16.00 4.03 10.23
CA GLU A 3 17.15 4.02 9.29
C GLU A 3 17.49 2.64 8.70
N VAL A 4 17.36 1.57 9.48
CA VAL A 4 17.66 0.20 8.99
C VAL A 4 16.63 -0.24 7.94
N LYS A 5 15.34 0.07 8.15
CA LYS A 5 14.28 -0.27 7.19
C LYS A 5 14.36 0.57 5.92
N ASP A 6 14.76 1.83 6.07
CA ASP A 6 14.94 2.73 4.94
C ASP A 6 16.14 2.28 4.07
N GLN A 7 17.24 1.81 4.69
CA GLN A 7 18.37 1.22 3.99
C GLN A 7 18.01 -0.08 3.25
N GLU A 8 17.23 -0.97 3.86
CA GLU A 8 16.74 -2.19 3.21
C GLU A 8 15.84 -1.87 2.02
N CYS A 9 14.95 -0.88 2.17
CA CYS A 9 14.06 -0.42 1.12
C CYS A 9 14.86 0.16 -0.07
N TYR A 10 15.85 0.99 0.20
CA TYR A 10 16.74 1.53 -0.81
C TYR A 10 17.51 0.43 -1.55
N LYS A 11 18.12 -0.52 -0.83
CA LYS A 11 18.81 -1.68 -1.43
C LYS A 11 17.89 -2.48 -2.35
N CYS A 12 16.66 -2.75 -1.90
CA CYS A 12 15.66 -3.45 -2.70
C CYS A 12 15.40 -2.75 -4.04
N VAL A 13 15.28 -1.42 -4.04
CA VAL A 13 15.11 -0.64 -5.28
C VAL A 13 16.33 -0.76 -6.19
N ILE A 14 17.55 -0.68 -5.63
CA ILE A 14 18.78 -0.85 -6.42
C ILE A 14 18.85 -2.24 -7.05
N ASP A 15 18.53 -3.29 -6.28
CA ASP A 15 18.53 -4.66 -6.75
C ASP A 15 17.51 -4.88 -7.88
N MET A 16 16.32 -4.27 -7.77
CA MET A 16 15.32 -4.26 -8.84
C MET A 16 15.90 -3.61 -10.10
N ILE A 17 16.43 -2.39 -10.00
CA ILE A 17 17.03 -1.68 -11.14
C ILE A 17 18.13 -2.51 -11.80
N ASN A 18 19.02 -3.12 -11.01
CA ASN A 18 20.10 -3.96 -11.52
C ASN A 18 19.58 -5.21 -12.23
N THR A 19 18.43 -5.74 -11.81
CA THR A 19 17.86 -6.98 -12.34
C THR A 19 17.00 -6.75 -13.59
N MET A 20 16.15 -5.71 -13.59
CA MET A 20 15.15 -5.48 -14.65
C MET A 20 15.32 -4.18 -15.44
N GLY A 21 16.26 -3.31 -15.04
CA GLY A 21 16.46 -1.99 -15.64
C GLY A 21 15.54 -0.90 -15.05
N ILE A 22 15.88 0.35 -15.34
CA ILE A 22 15.19 1.53 -14.79
C ILE A 22 13.72 1.57 -15.23
N ASP A 23 13.45 1.43 -16.53
CA ASP A 23 12.09 1.56 -17.08
C ASP A 23 11.17 0.46 -16.55
N SER A 24 11.62 -0.80 -16.58
CA SER A 24 10.85 -1.92 -16.03
C SER A 24 10.60 -1.77 -14.52
N THR A 25 11.57 -1.21 -13.79
CA THR A 25 11.40 -0.94 -12.35
C THR A 25 10.37 0.17 -12.11
N ASP A 26 10.38 1.23 -12.92
CA ASP A 26 9.40 2.32 -12.85
C ASP A 26 7.98 1.78 -13.09
N ASP A 27 7.81 0.98 -14.14
CA ASP A 27 6.52 0.36 -14.48
C ASP A 27 6.02 -0.58 -13.39
N TYR A 28 6.92 -1.42 -12.84
CA TYR A 28 6.58 -2.31 -11.73
C TYR A 28 6.11 -1.53 -10.51
N LEU A 29 6.86 -0.52 -10.06
CA LEU A 29 6.54 0.22 -8.84
C LEU A 29 5.23 1.02 -8.99
N LYS A 30 4.99 1.61 -10.17
CA LYS A 30 3.71 2.27 -10.47
C LYS A 30 2.54 1.29 -10.45
N GLN A 31 2.74 0.09 -11.00
CA GLN A 31 1.70 -0.93 -11.02
C GLN A 31 1.41 -1.45 -9.59
N GLU A 32 2.44 -1.69 -8.79
CA GLU A 32 2.31 -2.06 -7.36
C GLU A 32 1.52 -0.98 -6.58
N LEU A 33 1.88 0.29 -6.74
CA LEU A 33 1.16 1.41 -6.11
C LEU A 33 -0.30 1.47 -6.53
N ARG A 34 -0.57 1.30 -7.83
CA ARG A 34 -1.92 1.33 -8.39
C ARG A 34 -2.78 0.21 -7.81
N ASP A 35 -2.25 -1.00 -7.74
CA ASP A 35 -3.01 -2.16 -7.27
C ASP A 35 -3.30 -2.07 -5.77
N ILE A 36 -2.31 -1.70 -4.96
CA ILE A 36 -2.52 -1.47 -3.52
C ILE A 36 -3.53 -0.34 -3.29
N THR A 37 -3.48 0.73 -4.08
CA THR A 37 -4.43 1.84 -3.96
C THR A 37 -5.86 1.40 -4.28
N LYS A 38 -6.06 0.52 -5.28
CA LYS A 38 -7.36 -0.08 -5.55
C LYS A 38 -7.84 -0.93 -4.38
N ASP A 39 -6.98 -1.77 -3.81
CA ASP A 39 -7.33 -2.59 -2.65
C ASP A 39 -7.80 -1.72 -1.47
N VAL A 40 -7.08 -0.63 -1.19
CA VAL A 40 -7.48 0.35 -0.16
C VAL A 40 -8.87 0.93 -0.45
N ALA A 41 -9.15 1.30 -1.70
CA ALA A 41 -10.44 1.86 -2.08
C ALA A 41 -11.58 0.83 -1.88
N CYS A 42 -11.41 -0.40 -2.40
CA CYS A 42 -12.40 -1.46 -2.28
C CYS A 42 -12.70 -1.82 -0.81
N ILE A 43 -11.67 -1.90 0.04
CA ILE A 43 -11.87 -2.21 1.46
C ILE A 43 -12.61 -1.07 2.18
N ARG A 44 -12.28 0.20 1.87
CA ARG A 44 -12.98 1.36 2.44
C ARG A 44 -14.45 1.42 2.03
N GLU A 45 -14.74 1.10 0.78
CA GLU A 45 -16.11 1.00 0.27
C GLU A 45 -16.88 -0.09 1.04
N ARG A 46 -16.32 -1.30 1.13
CA ARG A 46 -16.93 -2.40 1.90
C ARG A 46 -17.18 -2.04 3.36
N ILE A 47 -16.24 -1.35 4.03
CA ILE A 47 -16.44 -0.87 5.42
C ILE A 47 -17.60 0.13 5.49
N THR A 48 -17.70 1.02 4.51
CA THR A 48 -18.80 2.00 4.42
C THR A 48 -20.14 1.29 4.26
N ASP A 49 -20.24 0.31 3.37
CA ASP A 49 -21.47 -0.45 3.13
C ASP A 49 -21.91 -1.23 4.38
N MET A 50 -20.97 -1.89 5.06
CA MET A 50 -21.26 -2.59 6.32
C MET A 50 -21.73 -1.62 7.42
N LYS A 51 -21.10 -0.44 7.54
CA LYS A 51 -21.55 0.58 8.49
C LYS A 51 -22.93 1.14 8.17
N ASN A 52 -23.25 1.29 6.89
CA ASN A 52 -24.58 1.73 6.46
C ASN A 52 -25.64 0.66 6.78
N SER A 53 -25.28 -0.63 6.67
CA SER A 53 -26.17 -1.75 6.98
C SER A 53 -26.56 -1.81 8.46
N ILE A 54 -25.70 -1.35 9.38
CA ILE A 54 -26.01 -1.27 10.83
C ILE A 54 -27.30 -0.49 11.09
N PHE A 55 -27.59 0.55 10.32
CA PHE A 55 -28.80 1.38 10.52
C PHE A 55 -30.10 0.66 10.13
N GLY A 56 -30.02 -0.43 9.37
CA GLY A 56 -31.17 -1.24 8.97
C GLY A 56 -31.46 -2.44 9.87
N GLU A 57 -30.47 -2.89 10.66
CA GLU A 57 -30.60 -4.10 11.48
C GLU A 57 -31.19 -3.81 12.87
N THR A 58 -32.15 -4.63 13.27
CA THR A 58 -32.79 -4.55 14.61
C THR A 58 -32.47 -5.76 15.49
N ASN A 59 -31.91 -6.82 14.90
CA ASN A 59 -31.51 -8.02 15.60
C ASN A 59 -30.11 -7.84 16.22
N SER A 60 -30.03 -8.03 17.54
CA SER A 60 -28.77 -7.86 18.29
C SER A 60 -27.67 -8.83 17.85
N ASP A 61 -27.99 -10.04 17.41
CA ASP A 61 -26.98 -11.02 16.97
C ASP A 61 -26.39 -10.61 15.62
N GLU A 62 -27.24 -10.20 14.67
CA GLU A 62 -26.82 -9.70 13.36
C GLU A 62 -25.96 -8.42 13.50
N LEU A 63 -26.34 -7.52 14.41
CA LEU A 63 -25.54 -6.35 14.75
C LEU A 63 -24.16 -6.73 15.33
N ASN A 64 -24.09 -7.74 16.19
CA ASN A 64 -22.83 -8.22 16.75
C ASN A 64 -21.94 -8.83 15.65
N HIS A 65 -22.50 -9.67 14.77
CA HIS A 65 -21.76 -10.23 13.63
C HIS A 65 -21.20 -9.14 12.71
N LEU A 66 -22.04 -8.18 12.34
CA LEU A 66 -21.65 -7.06 11.48
C LEU A 66 -20.56 -6.19 12.11
N LYS A 67 -20.58 -6.01 13.43
CA LYS A 67 -19.50 -5.34 14.16
C LYS A 67 -18.17 -6.07 14.04
N TYR A 68 -18.17 -7.41 14.21
CA TYR A 68 -16.95 -8.21 14.03
C TYR A 68 -16.43 -8.14 12.59
N ASP A 69 -17.30 -8.22 11.59
CA ASP A 69 -16.91 -8.11 10.18
C ASP A 69 -16.29 -6.75 9.86
N ILE A 70 -16.81 -5.66 10.43
CA ILE A 70 -16.23 -4.32 10.31
C ILE A 70 -14.84 -4.26 10.96
N GLU A 71 -14.68 -4.83 12.16
CA GLU A 71 -13.39 -4.86 12.85
C GLU A 71 -12.34 -5.63 12.04
N ASP A 72 -12.71 -6.76 11.44
CA ASP A 72 -11.81 -7.55 10.61
C ASP A 72 -11.46 -6.85 9.29
N ALA A 73 -12.43 -6.20 8.65
CA ALA A 73 -12.15 -5.37 7.47
C ALA A 73 -11.24 -4.18 7.80
N GLN A 74 -11.37 -3.58 9.00
CA GLN A 74 -10.46 -2.53 9.46
C GLN A 74 -9.04 -3.05 9.69
N LYS A 75 -8.87 -4.25 10.25
CA LYS A 75 -7.55 -4.89 10.38
C LYS A 75 -6.93 -5.12 9.00
N LEU A 76 -7.72 -5.61 8.05
CA LEU A 76 -7.27 -5.79 6.67
C LEU A 76 -6.85 -4.46 6.04
N LEU A 77 -7.65 -3.40 6.18
CA LEU A 77 -7.33 -2.06 5.72
C LEU A 77 -5.99 -1.57 6.29
N ASN A 78 -5.78 -1.74 7.60
CA ASN A 78 -4.52 -1.34 8.25
C ASN A 78 -3.31 -2.09 7.68
N ASN A 79 -3.48 -3.37 7.35
CA ASN A 79 -2.40 -4.15 6.73
C ASN A 79 -2.09 -3.67 5.31
N VAL A 80 -3.12 -3.37 4.51
CA VAL A 80 -2.93 -2.85 3.14
C VAL A 80 -2.34 -1.43 3.17
N LEU A 81 -2.73 -0.58 4.12
CA LEU A 81 -2.14 0.76 4.30
C LEU A 81 -0.64 0.69 4.64
N LYS A 82 -0.22 -0.29 5.47
CA LYS A 82 1.21 -0.52 5.72
C LYS A 82 1.96 -0.95 4.46
N LYS A 83 1.35 -1.78 3.61
CA LYS A 83 1.93 -2.15 2.32
C LYS A 83 2.06 -0.94 1.40
N LEU A 84 1.03 -0.08 1.38
CA LEU A 84 1.05 1.16 0.60
C LEU A 84 2.19 2.09 1.04
N GLU A 85 2.39 2.26 2.36
CA GLU A 85 3.49 3.06 2.89
C GLU A 85 4.86 2.54 2.42
N ILE A 86 5.04 1.22 2.41
CA ILE A 86 6.30 0.61 1.94
C ILE A 86 6.47 0.81 0.43
N ALA A 87 5.43 0.59 -0.36
CA ALA A 87 5.47 0.79 -1.82
C ALA A 87 5.75 2.25 -2.18
N ASP A 88 5.13 3.20 -1.47
CA ASP A 88 5.35 4.64 -1.66
C ASP A 88 6.81 5.02 -1.34
N LYS A 89 7.35 4.52 -0.22
CA LYS A 89 8.77 4.70 0.14
C LYS A 89 9.71 4.16 -0.94
N ARG A 90 9.45 2.95 -1.48
CA ARG A 90 10.26 2.39 -2.57
C ARG A 90 10.24 3.30 -3.78
N TYR A 91 9.07 3.80 -4.16
CA TYR A 91 8.94 4.68 -5.31
C TYR A 91 9.66 6.02 -5.09
N ILE A 92 9.60 6.59 -3.89
CA ILE A 92 10.39 7.78 -3.53
C ILE A 92 11.89 7.52 -3.72
N PHE A 93 12.42 6.42 -3.17
CA PHE A 93 13.83 6.06 -3.33
C PHE A 93 14.23 5.82 -4.79
N PHE A 94 13.34 5.23 -5.59
CA PHE A 94 13.54 5.08 -7.03
C PHE A 94 13.68 6.45 -7.73
N LYS A 95 12.81 7.41 -7.41
CA LYS A 95 12.87 8.78 -7.95
C LYS A 95 14.14 9.51 -7.53
N GLU A 96 14.60 9.32 -6.30
CA GLU A 96 15.85 9.90 -5.80
C GLU A 96 17.07 9.30 -6.52
N TYR A 97 17.13 7.97 -6.63
CA TYR A 97 18.20 7.29 -7.33
C TYR A 97 18.31 7.74 -8.79
N THR A 98 17.19 7.72 -9.52
CA THR A 98 17.16 8.10 -10.94
C THR A 98 17.56 9.56 -11.15
N ARG A 99 17.11 10.47 -10.28
CA ARG A 99 17.52 11.88 -10.30
C ARG A 99 19.03 12.05 -10.09
N ASN A 100 19.60 11.36 -9.11
CA ASN A 100 21.03 11.44 -8.81
C ASN A 100 21.88 10.87 -9.95
N LYS A 101 21.44 9.77 -10.57
CA LYS A 101 22.09 9.20 -11.76
C LYS A 101 22.12 10.19 -12.93
N ILE A 102 21.00 10.85 -13.20
CA ILE A 102 20.92 11.86 -14.28
C ILE A 102 21.87 13.03 -13.99
N ASN A 103 21.89 13.53 -12.74
CA ASN A 103 22.77 14.64 -12.35
C ASN A 103 24.27 14.27 -12.33
N SER A 104 24.62 12.99 -12.22
CA SER A 104 26.01 12.51 -12.29
C SER A 104 26.55 12.32 -13.71
N CYS A 105 25.69 12.45 -14.72
CA CYS A 105 26.05 12.32 -16.14
C CYS A 105 26.26 13.68 -16.85
N TYR A 106 26.20 14.78 -16.11
CA TYR A 106 26.56 16.14 -16.53
C TYR A 106 27.74 16.66 -15.71
#